data_AF-Q95P80-F1
#
_entry.id   AF-Q95P80-F1
#
_cell.length_a   1.000
_cell.length_b   1.000
_cell.length_c   1.000
_cell.angle_alpha   90.00
_cell.angle_beta   90.00
_cell.angle_gamma   90.00
#
_symmetry.space_group_name_H-M   'P 1'
#
loop_
_entity.id
_entity.type
_entity.pdbx_description
1 polymer ?
#
loop_
_entity_poly.entity_id
_entity_poly.type
_entity_poly.pdbx_seq_one_letter_code
_entity_poly.pdbx_strand_id
1 'polypeptide(L)' 'DRALFNDLEHVCDDCYNLYGTSYVASACRNNCFENEVFDVCVY' A
#
# COMPACT_ATOMS: atom_id res chain seq x y z
N ASP A 1 -7.67 1.86 15.58
CA ASP A 1 -6.25 2.24 15.65
C ASP A 1 -5.85 3.12 14.49
N ARG A 2 -5.54 4.39 14.75
CA ARG A 2 -5.11 5.35 13.71
C ARG A 2 -3.62 5.21 13.36
N ALA A 3 -2.81 4.73 14.32
CA ALA A 3 -1.40 4.44 14.11
C ALA A 3 -1.21 3.28 13.13
N LEU A 4 -1.92 2.17 13.34
CA LEU A 4 -1.91 1.02 12.44
C LEU A 4 -2.25 1.41 11.00
N PHE A 5 -3.27 2.26 10.82
CA PHE A 5 -3.65 2.72 9.48
C PHE A 5 -2.53 3.55 8.81
N ASN A 6 -1.85 4.41 9.57
CA ASN A 6 -0.70 5.17 9.06
C ASN A 6 0.46 4.25 8.64
N ASP A 7 0.71 3.18 9.41
CA ASP A 7 1.76 2.22 9.07
C ASP A 7 1.43 1.49 7.75
N LEU A 8 0.17 1.10 7.56
CA LEU A 8 -0.32 0.49 6.32
C LEU A 8 -0.22 1.44 5.12
N GLU A 9 -0.55 2.73 5.30
CA GLU A 9 -0.38 3.72 4.23
C GLU A 9 1.08 3.93 3.84
N HIS A 10 2.01 3.90 4.81
CA HIS A 10 3.43 4.04 4.54
C HIS A 10 3.95 2.95 3.59
N VAL A 11 3.52 1.70 3.80
CA VAL A 11 3.88 0.57 2.91
C VAL A 11 3.47 0.86 1.46
N CYS A 12 2.26 1.37 1.26
CA CYS A 12 1.77 1.69 -0.08
C CYS A 12 2.52 2.84 -0.74
N ASP A 13 2.91 3.86 0.04
CA ASP A 13 3.67 5.00 -0.48
C ASP A 13 5.12 4.61 -0.83
N ASP A 14 5.76 3.77 -0.02
CA ASP A 14 7.10 3.22 -0.31
C ASP A 14 7.08 2.33 -1.57
N CYS A 15 6.07 1.47 -1.67
CA CYS A 15 5.88 0.60 -2.82
C CYS A 15 5.60 1.41 -4.10
N TYR A 16 4.78 2.46 -4.01
CA TYR A 16 4.57 3.41 -5.11
C TYR A 16 5.88 4.04 -5.59
N ASN A 17 6.72 4.49 -4.67
CA ASN A 17 8.02 5.10 -5.00
C ASN A 17 8.96 4.11 -5.71
N LEU A 18 8.83 2.82 -5.42
CA LEU A 18 9.65 1.76 -6.03
C LEU A 18 9.18 1.39 -7.44
N TYR A 19 7.86 1.23 -7.65
CA TYR A 19 7.30 0.85 -8.96
C TYR A 19 7.06 2.04 -9.90
N GLY A 20 7.03 3.27 -9.39
CA GLY A 20 6.93 4.50 -10.18
C GLY A 20 5.59 4.69 -10.90
N THR A 21 4.53 3.98 -10.49
CA THR A 21 3.21 4.06 -11.11
C THR A 21 2.13 4.39 -10.07
N SER A 22 1.37 5.45 -10.33
CA SER A 22 0.28 5.92 -9.45
C SER A 22 -0.86 4.91 -9.27
N TYR A 23 -0.93 3.91 -10.15
CA TYR A 23 -1.85 2.79 -10.01
C TYR A 23 -1.59 1.98 -8.73
N VAL A 24 -0.32 1.74 -8.38
CA VAL A 24 0.06 0.93 -7.20
C VAL A 24 -0.43 1.56 -5.91
N ALA A 25 -0.31 2.88 -5.75
CA ALA A 25 -0.78 3.58 -4.55
C ALA A 25 -2.30 3.45 -4.35
N SER A 26 -3.05 3.44 -5.46
CA SER A 26 -4.52 3.35 -5.45
C SER A 26 -5.00 1.90 -5.23
N ALA A 27 -4.31 0.94 -5.86
CA ALA A 27 -4.62 -0.47 -5.73
C ALA A 27 -4.21 -1.04 -4.37
N CYS A 28 -3.07 -0.61 -3.83
CA CYS A 28 -2.56 -1.05 -2.53
C CYS A 28 -3.50 -0.69 -1.37
N ARG A 29 -4.08 0.52 -1.39
CA ARG A 29 -5.07 0.97 -0.39
C ARG A 29 -6.49 0.39 -0.61
N ASN A 30 -6.69 -0.38 -1.68
CA ASN A 30 -8.01 -0.93 -2.01
C ASN A 30 -8.41 -2.00 -0.98
N ASN A 31 -9.72 -2.16 -0.78
CA ASN A 31 -10.30 -3.19 0.08
C ASN A 31 -9.67 -3.22 1.48
N CYS A 32 -9.39 -2.05 2.08
CA CYS A 32 -8.77 -1.93 3.39
C CYS A 32 -7.43 -2.70 3.50
N PHE A 33 -6.58 -2.61 2.46
CA PHE A 33 -5.29 -3.29 2.37
C PHE A 33 -5.39 -4.83 2.24
N GLU A 34 -6.60 -5.37 2.09
CA GLU A 34 -6.84 -6.80 1.86
C GLU A 34 -6.88 -7.09 0.36
N ASN A 35 -5.72 -6.99 -0.30
CA ASN A 35 -5.56 -7.23 -1.72
C ASN A 35 -4.13 -7.69 -2.07
N GLU A 36 -3.99 -8.31 -3.24
CA GLU A 36 -2.71 -8.87 -3.71
C GLU A 36 -1.61 -7.81 -3.90
N VAL A 37 -1.95 -6.55 -4.19
CA VAL A 37 -0.97 -5.48 -4.37
C VAL A 37 -0.34 -5.12 -3.02
N PHE A 38 -1.15 -5.06 -1.97
CA PHE A 38 -0.64 -4.86 -0.62
C PHE A 38 0.27 -6.01 -0.19
N ASP A 39 -0.12 -7.26 -0.45
CA ASP A 39 0.74 -8.42 -0.16
C ASP A 39 2.11 -8.30 -0.85
N VAL A 40 2.12 -7.96 -2.15
CA VAL A 40 3.37 -7.74 -2.90
C VAL A 40 4.22 -6.61 -2.32
N CYS A 41 3.61 -5.55 -1.81
CA CYS A 41 4.34 -4.42 -1.24
C CYS A 41 4.94 -4.71 0.15
N VAL A 42 4.44 -5.72 0.87
CA VAL A 42 4.96 -6.13 2.19
C VAL A 42 6.14 -7.11 2.07
N TYR A 43 6.20 -7.90 0.99
CA TYR A 43 7.26 -8.87 0.72
C TYR A 43 8.49 -8.26 0.06
#